data_AF-W6TR74-F1
#
_entry.id   AF-W6TR74-F1
#
_cell.length_a   1.000
_cell.length_b   1.000
_cell.length_c   1.000
_cell.angle_alpha   90.00
_cell.angle_beta   90.00
_cell.angle_gamma   90.00
#
_symmetry.space_group_name_H-M   'P 1'
#
loop_
_entity.id
_entity.type
_entity.pdbx_description
1 polymer ?
#
loop_
_entity_poly.entity_id
_entity_poly.type
_entity_poly.pdbx_seq_one_letter_code
_entity_poly.pdbx_strand_id
1 'polypeptide(L)'
;MKNKALIRIVIAYLVLGGIWLLIGSQFIGWLDRQYPTTDLRNLYYLKNFIFLIGTAIAAVIGLNHHYSSLLNTERRHKNDLIEHEKQLNDQVLLYNTVTRATNDVIWDYDIANDKLTWMSGYKEIFGHEDNEVIHNSFWAMTRVHPDDQARIIYEFEKIIKTRGTKWKAEYRYLCQDGSYKHVFDRGYLIFDDSGNPLRMLGAMQDIDVRVKHEEQLIAQNEKLREIAWHNSHEVRRPLSNLIGLIPLLKDSIGDQEALTGLVNFLEISAGELDNAVLKINDQI
;
A
#
# COMPACT_ATOMS: atom_id res chain seq x y z
N MET A 1 -3.40 34.21 -25.09
CA MET A 1 -2.19 35.04 -24.81
C MET A 1 -1.20 35.14 -25.98
N LYS A 2 -1.04 34.10 -26.84
CA LYS A 2 -0.04 34.01 -27.93
C LYS A 2 0.00 35.19 -28.93
N ASN A 3 -1.15 35.70 -29.39
CA ASN A 3 -1.17 36.81 -30.37
C ASN A 3 -0.75 38.17 -29.77
N LYS A 4 -0.90 38.37 -28.46
CA LYS A 4 -0.65 39.68 -27.84
C LYS A 4 0.83 40.08 -27.86
N ALA A 5 1.75 39.12 -27.75
CA ALA A 5 3.19 39.40 -27.75
C ALA A 5 3.71 39.74 -29.16
N LEU A 6 3.33 38.96 -30.17
CA LEU A 6 3.68 39.22 -31.56
C LEU A 6 3.11 40.57 -32.04
N ILE A 7 1.84 40.83 -31.71
CA ILE A 7 1.17 42.10 -32.02
C ILE A 7 1.88 43.29 -31.35
N ARG A 8 2.34 43.16 -30.10
CA ARG A 8 3.10 44.23 -29.41
C ARG A 8 4.43 44.51 -30.09
N ILE A 9 5.16 43.49 -30.53
CA ILE A 9 6.43 43.64 -31.25
C ILE A 9 6.20 44.34 -32.60
N VAL A 10 5.17 43.92 -33.35
CA VAL A 10 4.81 44.53 -34.64
C VAL A 10 4.37 45.98 -34.46
N ILE A 11 3.55 46.29 -33.46
CA ILE A 11 3.11 47.66 -33.16
C ILE A 11 4.31 48.54 -32.78
N ALA A 12 5.18 48.06 -31.87
CA ALA A 12 6.37 48.82 -31.46
C ALA A 12 7.28 49.13 -32.66
N TYR A 13 7.46 48.16 -33.55
CA TYR A 13 8.23 48.31 -34.78
C TYR A 13 7.59 49.32 -35.76
N LEU A 14 6.27 49.26 -35.97
CA LEU A 14 5.56 50.21 -36.84
C LEU A 14 5.63 51.64 -36.31
N VAL A 15 5.52 51.82 -34.99
CA VAL A 15 5.63 53.12 -34.33
C VAL A 15 7.04 53.69 -34.47
N LEU A 16 8.07 52.88 -34.14
CA LEU A 16 9.47 53.31 -34.26
C LEU A 16 9.86 53.62 -35.72
N GLY A 17 9.39 52.81 -36.67
CA GLY A 17 9.61 53.05 -38.09
C GLY A 17 8.91 54.31 -38.60
N GLY A 18 7.67 54.55 -38.17
CA GLY A 18 6.94 55.79 -38.48
C GLY A 18 7.66 57.03 -37.95
N ILE A 19 8.15 56.98 -36.71
CA ILE A 19 8.92 58.06 -36.09
C ILE A 19 10.22 58.33 -36.87
N TRP A 20 10.96 57.28 -37.25
CA TRP A 20 12.19 57.40 -38.05
C TRP A 20 11.94 58.04 -39.42
N LEU A 21 10.87 57.63 -40.09
CA LEU A 21 10.50 58.17 -41.39
C LEU A 21 10.17 59.66 -41.30
N LEU A 22 9.36 60.05 -40.31
CA LEU A 22 8.92 61.43 -40.07
C LEU A 22 10.06 62.36 -39.63
N ILE A 23 10.83 61.97 -38.61
CA ILE A 23 11.94 62.81 -38.11
C ILE A 23 13.01 62.96 -39.17
N GLY A 24 13.37 61.85 -39.83
CA GLY A 24 14.40 61.92 -40.85
C GLY A 24 13.96 62.65 -42.12
N SER A 25 12.66 62.70 -42.46
CA SER A 25 12.19 63.51 -43.59
C SER A 25 12.18 64.99 -43.24
N GLN A 26 11.77 65.35 -42.03
CA GLN A 26 11.84 66.73 -41.55
C GLN A 26 13.28 67.24 -41.45
N PHE A 27 14.21 66.41 -40.98
CA PHE A 27 15.62 66.76 -40.87
C PHE A 27 16.27 67.00 -42.24
N ILE A 28 16.05 66.09 -43.20
CA ILE A 28 16.56 66.28 -44.58
C ILE A 28 15.92 67.53 -45.21
N GLY A 29 14.62 67.75 -45.03
CA GLY A 29 13.94 68.96 -45.53
C GLY A 29 14.33 70.26 -44.80
N TRP A 30 14.89 70.17 -43.59
CA TRP A 30 15.52 71.30 -42.90
C TRP A 30 16.92 71.57 -43.46
N LEU A 31 17.71 70.51 -43.71
CA LEU A 31 19.04 70.62 -44.34
C LEU A 31 18.95 71.20 -45.76
N ASP A 32 17.96 70.77 -46.55
CA ASP A 32 17.72 71.27 -47.90
C ASP A 32 17.41 72.77 -47.91
N ARG A 33 16.67 73.25 -46.90
CA ARG A 33 16.39 74.69 -46.72
C ARG A 33 17.62 75.50 -46.31
N GLN A 34 18.54 74.91 -45.54
CA GLN A 34 19.76 75.60 -45.10
C GLN A 34 20.88 75.57 -46.15
N TYR A 35 20.93 74.54 -47.00
CA TYR A 35 21.99 74.34 -48.00
C TYR A 35 21.42 74.01 -49.40
N PRO A 36 20.71 74.94 -50.06
CA PRO A 36 19.95 74.67 -51.29
C PRO A 36 20.80 74.36 -52.54
N THR A 37 22.12 74.59 -52.50
CA THR A 37 23.04 74.28 -53.61
C THR A 37 23.63 72.86 -53.54
N THR A 38 23.35 72.11 -52.47
CA THR A 38 23.90 70.77 -52.24
C THR A 38 22.88 69.70 -52.64
N ASP A 39 23.26 68.74 -53.49
CA ASP A 39 22.37 67.62 -53.83
C ASP A 39 22.30 66.59 -52.68
N LEU A 40 21.20 66.62 -51.93
CA LEU A 40 20.96 65.73 -50.79
C LEU A 40 20.33 64.37 -51.17
N ARG A 41 20.18 64.04 -52.47
CA ARG A 41 19.57 62.76 -52.91
C ARG A 41 20.29 61.54 -52.37
N ASN A 42 21.62 61.55 -52.35
CA ASN A 42 22.43 60.45 -51.80
C ASN A 42 22.18 60.24 -50.29
N LEU A 43 21.95 61.33 -49.55
CA LEU A 43 21.63 61.27 -48.13
C LEU A 43 20.24 60.66 -47.89
N TYR A 44 19.28 60.95 -48.77
CA TYR A 44 17.94 60.34 -48.74
C TYR A 44 18.00 58.83 -49.02
N TYR A 45 18.74 58.39 -50.04
CA TYR A 45 18.95 56.97 -50.32
C TYR A 45 19.69 56.26 -49.17
N LEU A 46 20.71 56.88 -48.59
CA LEU A 46 21.45 56.33 -47.46
C LEU A 46 20.56 56.16 -46.21
N LYS A 47 19.72 57.17 -45.89
CA LYS A 47 18.74 57.08 -44.80
C LYS A 47 17.78 55.89 -45.00
N ASN A 48 17.24 55.75 -46.20
CA ASN A 48 16.30 54.67 -46.53
C ASN A 48 16.98 53.30 -46.48
N PHE A 49 18.24 53.20 -46.91
CA PHE A 49 19.04 51.98 -46.85
C PHE A 49 19.34 51.57 -45.40
N ILE A 50 19.73 52.51 -44.55
CA ILE A 50 19.93 52.28 -43.10
C ILE A 50 18.62 51.80 -42.46
N PHE A 51 17.49 52.41 -42.82
CA PHE A 51 16.18 51.97 -42.34
C PHE A 51 15.87 50.53 -42.78
N LEU A 52 16.07 50.20 -44.06
CA LEU A 52 15.80 48.86 -44.59
C LEU A 52 16.67 47.79 -43.91
N ILE A 53 17.95 48.07 -43.67
CA ILE A 53 18.85 47.16 -42.97
C ILE A 53 18.44 47.01 -41.50
N GLY A 54 18.23 48.12 -40.80
CA GLY A 54 17.86 48.10 -39.38
C GLY A 54 16.55 47.36 -39.14
N THR A 55 15.61 47.50 -40.07
CA THR A 55 14.32 46.81 -40.02
C THR A 55 14.44 45.31 -40.30
N ALA A 56 15.24 44.92 -41.30
CA ALA A 56 15.54 43.51 -41.57
C ALA A 56 16.21 42.83 -40.37
N ILE A 57 17.20 43.48 -39.75
CA ILE A 57 17.88 42.98 -38.55
C ILE A 57 16.89 42.84 -37.39
N ALA A 58 16.07 43.86 -37.13
CA ALA A 58 15.08 43.83 -36.05
C ALA A 58 14.04 42.71 -36.25
N ALA A 59 13.60 42.49 -37.50
CA ALA A 59 12.68 41.40 -37.84
C ALA A 59 13.33 40.04 -37.58
N VAL A 60 14.58 39.82 -38.00
CA VAL A 60 15.31 38.57 -37.75
C VAL A 60 15.48 38.32 -36.25
N ILE A 61 15.87 39.33 -35.48
CA ILE A 61 16.01 39.21 -34.03
C ILE A 61 14.67 38.89 -33.36
N GLY A 62 13.61 39.61 -33.73
CA GLY A 62 12.26 39.41 -33.18
C GLY A 62 11.71 38.03 -33.49
N LEU A 63 11.88 37.55 -34.73
CA LEU A 63 11.50 36.20 -35.14
C LEU A 63 12.32 35.16 -34.39
N ASN A 64 13.64 35.27 -34.34
CA ASN A 64 14.51 34.33 -33.61
C ASN A 64 14.16 34.27 -32.11
N HIS A 65 13.90 35.42 -31.48
CA HIS A 65 13.46 35.48 -30.10
C HIS A 65 12.10 34.79 -29.90
N HIS A 66 11.15 35.00 -30.83
CA HIS A 66 9.85 34.34 -30.78
C HIS A 66 9.97 32.82 -30.97
N TYR A 67 10.71 32.36 -31.99
CA TYR A 67 10.95 30.93 -32.25
C TYR A 67 11.64 30.24 -31.07
N SER A 68 12.68 30.84 -30.52
CA SER A 68 13.39 30.29 -29.35
C SER A 68 12.48 30.22 -28.12
N SER A 69 11.62 31.22 -27.90
CA SER A 69 10.64 31.22 -26.82
C SER A 69 9.62 30.09 -26.98
N LEU A 70 9.09 29.87 -28.19
CA LEU A 70 8.17 28.76 -28.47
C LEU A 70 8.83 27.40 -28.21
N LEU A 71 10.02 27.17 -28.75
CA LEU A 71 10.77 25.92 -28.53
C LEU A 71 11.05 25.67 -27.04
N ASN A 72 11.34 26.72 -26.28
CA ASN A 72 11.54 26.61 -24.83
C ASN A 72 10.25 26.23 -24.11
N THR A 73 9.09 26.76 -24.50
CA THR A 73 7.81 26.37 -23.89
C THR A 73 7.43 24.93 -24.19
N GLU A 74 7.62 24.49 -25.44
CA GLU A 74 7.37 23.10 -25.83
C GLU A 74 8.30 22.14 -25.09
N ARG A 75 9.59 22.48 -25.02
CA ARG A 75 10.58 21.69 -24.27
C ARG A 75 10.24 21.59 -22.78
N ARG A 76 9.76 22.67 -22.16
CA ARG A 76 9.30 22.63 -20.76
C ARG A 76 8.13 21.68 -20.59
N HIS A 77 7.07 21.82 -21.38
CA HIS A 77 5.93 20.91 -21.32
C HIS A 77 6.32 19.45 -21.53
N LYS A 78 7.23 19.17 -22.48
CA LYS A 78 7.73 17.82 -22.70
C LYS A 78 8.52 17.29 -21.49
N ASN A 79 9.37 18.11 -20.89
CA ASN A 79 10.11 17.73 -19.69
C ASN A 79 9.17 17.50 -18.50
N ASP A 80 8.17 18.36 -18.31
CA ASP A 80 7.16 18.21 -17.26
C ASP A 80 6.37 16.90 -17.43
N LEU A 81 5.99 16.56 -18.67
CA LEU A 81 5.34 15.29 -18.98
C LEU A 81 6.23 14.08 -18.65
N ILE A 82 7.51 14.12 -19.06
CA ILE A 82 8.47 13.05 -18.75
C ILE A 82 8.66 12.90 -17.24
N GLU A 83 8.75 14.02 -16.52
CA GLU A 83 8.90 14.01 -15.07
C GLU A 83 7.66 13.45 -14.37
N HIS A 84 6.45 13.85 -14.79
CA HIS A 84 5.20 13.28 -14.27
C HIS A 84 5.04 11.79 -14.60
N GLU A 85 5.41 11.36 -15.80
CA GLU A 85 5.40 9.95 -16.20
C GLU A 85 6.38 9.14 -15.34
N LYS A 86 7.58 9.67 -15.11
CA LYS A 86 8.56 9.05 -14.22
C LYS A 86 8.04 8.95 -12.79
N GLN A 87 7.47 10.02 -12.23
CA GLN A 87 6.89 10.02 -10.89
C GLN A 87 5.76 9.00 -10.75
N LEU A 88 4.90 8.87 -11.76
CA LEU A 88 3.83 7.88 -11.78
C LEU A 88 4.41 6.46 -11.81
N ASN A 89 5.41 6.21 -12.65
CA ASN A 89 6.08 4.91 -12.75
C ASN A 89 6.79 4.54 -11.44
N ASP A 90 7.48 5.49 -10.79
CA ASP A 90 8.14 5.27 -9.51
C ASP A 90 7.11 4.94 -8.41
N GLN A 91 5.95 5.60 -8.41
CA GLN A 91 4.85 5.29 -7.48
C GLN A 91 4.24 3.90 -7.73
N VAL A 92 3.99 3.53 -8.99
CA VAL A 92 3.47 2.20 -9.35
C VAL A 92 4.48 1.11 -8.98
N LEU A 93 5.77 1.35 -9.22
CA LEU A 93 6.84 0.43 -8.83
C LEU A 93 6.89 0.25 -7.32
N LEU A 94 6.85 1.34 -6.55
CA LEU A 94 6.81 1.29 -5.09
C LEU A 94 5.59 0.51 -4.60
N TYR A 95 4.42 0.81 -5.13
CA TYR A 95 3.17 0.11 -4.80
C TYR A 95 3.30 -1.40 -5.03
N ASN A 96 3.72 -1.82 -6.23
CA ASN A 96 3.88 -3.24 -6.55
C ASN A 96 4.93 -3.93 -5.67
N THR A 97 6.01 -3.21 -5.33
CA THR A 97 7.08 -3.74 -4.47
C THR A 97 6.59 -3.97 -3.05
N VAL A 98 5.84 -3.02 -2.48
CA VAL A 98 5.28 -3.14 -1.13
C VAL A 98 4.27 -4.28 -1.08
N THR A 99 3.34 -4.34 -2.04
CA THR A 99 2.33 -5.42 -2.11
C THR A 99 2.95 -6.81 -2.20
N ARG A 100 4.00 -6.97 -3.01
CA ARG A 100 4.74 -8.25 -3.11
C ARG A 100 5.48 -8.58 -1.82
N ALA A 101 6.10 -7.58 -1.18
CA ALA A 101 6.83 -7.79 0.07
C ALA A 101 5.92 -8.20 1.23
N THR A 102 4.66 -7.74 1.24
CA THR A 102 3.67 -8.09 2.27
C THR A 102 2.89 -9.37 1.97
N ASN A 103 3.09 -9.99 0.79
CA ASN A 103 2.26 -11.09 0.26
C ASN A 103 0.77 -10.75 0.36
N ASP A 104 0.42 -9.52 0.00
CA ASP A 104 -0.96 -9.06 -0.02
C ASP A 104 -1.53 -9.21 -1.45
N VAL A 105 -2.78 -9.66 -1.53
CA VAL A 105 -3.63 -9.49 -2.70
C VAL A 105 -4.40 -8.20 -2.57
N ILE A 106 -4.25 -7.27 -3.51
CA ILE A 106 -5.00 -6.02 -3.50
C ILE A 106 -6.26 -6.16 -4.33
N TRP A 107 -7.38 -5.71 -3.77
CA TRP A 107 -8.68 -5.79 -4.40
C TRP A 107 -9.42 -4.47 -4.32
N ASP A 108 -10.27 -4.28 -5.31
CA ASP A 108 -11.08 -3.10 -5.51
C ASP A 108 -12.50 -3.49 -5.86
N TYR A 109 -13.43 -3.17 -4.97
CA TYR A 109 -14.83 -3.47 -5.12
C TYR A 109 -15.64 -2.21 -5.37
N ASP A 110 -16.13 -2.05 -6.59
CA ASP A 110 -17.19 -1.09 -6.93
C ASP A 110 -18.54 -1.68 -6.49
N ILE A 111 -19.07 -1.11 -5.42
CA ILE A 111 -20.28 -1.60 -4.75
C ILE A 111 -21.51 -1.33 -5.60
N ALA A 112 -21.53 -0.21 -6.31
CA ALA A 112 -22.69 0.20 -7.11
C ALA A 112 -22.89 -0.69 -8.34
N ASN A 113 -21.78 -1.15 -8.93
CA ASN A 113 -21.80 -1.96 -10.15
C ASN A 113 -21.54 -3.46 -9.93
N ASP A 114 -21.40 -3.90 -8.68
CA ASP A 114 -20.98 -5.27 -8.30
C ASP A 114 -19.73 -5.73 -9.08
N LYS A 115 -18.72 -4.86 -9.16
CA LYS A 115 -17.50 -5.12 -9.91
C LYS A 115 -16.32 -5.24 -8.97
N LEU A 116 -15.72 -6.43 -8.93
CA LEU A 116 -14.54 -6.74 -8.12
C LEU A 116 -13.30 -6.90 -9.02
N THR A 117 -12.34 -6.00 -8.84
CA THR A 117 -11.08 -6.00 -9.59
C THR A 117 -9.95 -6.46 -8.67
N TRP A 118 -9.22 -7.48 -9.11
CA TRP A 118 -7.99 -7.93 -8.45
C TRP A 118 -6.82 -7.13 -9.02
N MET A 119 -6.31 -6.17 -8.24
CA MET A 119 -5.29 -5.24 -8.72
C MET A 119 -3.89 -5.85 -8.75
N SER A 120 -3.58 -6.76 -7.81
CA SER A 120 -2.24 -7.36 -7.69
C SER A 120 -2.26 -8.61 -6.79
N GLY A 121 -1.36 -9.55 -7.02
CA GLY A 121 -1.04 -10.68 -6.14
C GLY A 121 -2.00 -11.88 -6.19
N TYR A 122 -3.19 -11.74 -6.80
CA TYR A 122 -4.24 -12.77 -6.77
C TYR A 122 -3.77 -14.09 -7.39
N LYS A 123 -3.14 -14.02 -8.56
CA LYS A 123 -2.58 -15.17 -9.27
C LYS A 123 -1.43 -15.79 -8.49
N GLU A 124 -0.50 -14.97 -7.99
CA GLU A 124 0.68 -15.45 -7.28
C GLU A 124 0.32 -16.16 -5.96
N ILE A 125 -0.71 -15.70 -5.26
CA ILE A 125 -1.09 -16.22 -3.94
C ILE A 125 -2.11 -17.35 -4.02
N PHE A 126 -3.11 -17.24 -4.90
CA PHE A 126 -4.22 -18.21 -5.01
C PHE A 126 -4.19 -19.06 -6.28
N GLY A 127 -3.31 -18.76 -7.25
CA GLY A 127 -3.11 -19.54 -8.47
C GLY A 127 -4.05 -19.23 -9.64
N HIS A 128 -5.15 -18.52 -9.39
CA HIS A 128 -6.16 -18.27 -10.44
C HIS A 128 -5.66 -17.36 -11.56
N GLU A 129 -5.91 -17.77 -12.81
CA GLU A 129 -5.66 -16.96 -13.99
C GLU A 129 -6.81 -15.96 -14.23
N ASP A 130 -6.51 -14.80 -14.79
CA ASP A 130 -7.50 -13.71 -14.97
C ASP A 130 -8.73 -14.14 -15.82
N ASN A 131 -8.52 -15.03 -16.79
CA ASN A 131 -9.59 -15.58 -17.63
C ASN A 131 -10.52 -16.58 -16.90
N GLU A 132 -10.11 -17.09 -15.74
CA GLU A 132 -10.90 -18.00 -14.91
C GLU A 132 -11.74 -17.25 -13.87
N VAL A 133 -11.48 -15.95 -13.70
CA VAL A 133 -12.05 -15.13 -12.63
C VAL A 133 -13.27 -14.38 -13.13
N ILE A 134 -14.38 -14.51 -12.41
CA ILE A 134 -15.51 -13.62 -12.58
C ILE A 134 -15.31 -12.43 -11.62
N HIS A 135 -15.29 -11.22 -12.18
CA HIS A 135 -14.97 -9.99 -11.46
C HIS A 135 -16.19 -9.40 -10.71
N ASN A 136 -16.81 -10.16 -9.81
CA ASN A 136 -17.93 -9.72 -8.99
C ASN A 136 -17.88 -10.28 -7.56
N SER A 137 -18.74 -9.76 -6.67
CA SER A 137 -18.79 -10.19 -5.27
C SER A 137 -19.21 -11.66 -5.12
N PHE A 138 -20.12 -12.14 -5.97
CA PHE A 138 -20.60 -13.51 -5.92
C PHE A 138 -19.47 -14.51 -6.10
N TRP A 139 -18.64 -14.34 -7.13
CA TRP A 139 -17.49 -15.20 -7.37
C TRP A 139 -16.56 -15.25 -6.18
N ALA A 140 -16.17 -14.08 -5.65
CA ALA A 140 -15.29 -14.03 -4.49
C ALA A 140 -15.90 -14.76 -3.29
N MET A 141 -17.21 -14.61 -3.06
CA MET A 141 -17.90 -15.30 -1.97
C MET A 141 -17.92 -16.83 -2.16
N THR A 142 -18.06 -17.33 -3.39
CA THR A 142 -18.02 -18.80 -3.65
C THR A 142 -16.66 -19.44 -3.35
N ARG A 143 -15.60 -18.62 -3.26
CA ARG A 143 -14.25 -19.06 -2.88
C ARG A 143 -13.98 -18.98 -1.39
N VAL A 144 -14.83 -18.32 -0.61
CA VAL A 144 -14.79 -18.41 0.85
C VAL A 144 -15.24 -19.80 1.28
N HIS A 145 -14.56 -20.40 2.25
CA HIS A 145 -14.93 -21.71 2.79
C HIS A 145 -16.39 -21.72 3.27
N PRO A 146 -17.19 -22.78 3.01
CA PRO A 146 -18.62 -22.84 3.34
C PRO A 146 -18.97 -22.41 4.77
N ASP A 147 -18.21 -22.89 5.77
CA ASP A 147 -18.44 -22.52 7.17
C ASP A 147 -18.22 -21.02 7.47
N ASP A 148 -17.41 -20.33 6.67
CA ASP A 148 -17.06 -18.93 6.85
C ASP A 148 -18.02 -17.98 6.11
N GLN A 149 -18.67 -18.43 5.03
CA GLN A 149 -19.47 -17.60 4.13
C GLN A 149 -20.55 -16.78 4.86
N ALA A 150 -21.37 -17.44 5.69
CA ALA A 150 -22.48 -16.78 6.39
C ALA A 150 -21.99 -15.66 7.32
N ARG A 151 -20.85 -15.88 8.00
CA ARG A 151 -20.24 -14.88 8.88
C ARG A 151 -19.70 -13.69 8.08
N ILE A 152 -18.98 -13.95 6.98
CA ILE A 152 -18.41 -12.88 6.15
C ILE A 152 -19.49 -12.01 5.52
N ILE A 153 -20.56 -12.61 5.00
CA ILE A 153 -21.71 -11.88 4.46
C ILE A 153 -22.30 -10.96 5.54
N TYR A 154 -22.54 -11.49 6.74
CA TYR A 154 -23.10 -10.71 7.84
C TYR A 154 -22.19 -9.54 8.24
N GLU A 155 -20.89 -9.77 8.39
CA GLU A 155 -19.93 -8.72 8.76
C GLU A 155 -19.82 -7.63 7.70
N PHE A 156 -19.86 -8.00 6.43
CA PHE A 156 -19.81 -7.07 5.30
C PHE A 156 -21.10 -6.24 5.19
N GLU A 157 -22.27 -6.86 5.33
CA GLU A 157 -23.53 -6.13 5.39
C GLU A 157 -23.58 -5.18 6.59
N LYS A 158 -23.07 -5.62 7.74
CA LYS A 158 -23.05 -4.83 8.97
C LYS A 158 -22.24 -3.57 8.77
N ILE A 159 -21.03 -3.64 8.20
CA ILE A 159 -20.18 -2.45 8.03
C ILE A 159 -20.82 -1.42 7.09
N ILE A 160 -21.48 -1.88 6.03
CA ILE A 160 -22.25 -1.02 5.11
C ILE A 160 -23.40 -0.34 5.86
N LYS A 161 -24.20 -1.12 6.59
CA LYS A 161 -25.36 -0.60 7.35
C LYS A 161 -24.95 0.38 8.44
N THR A 162 -23.85 0.11 9.16
CA THR A 162 -23.36 0.99 10.23
C THR A 162 -22.50 2.14 9.72
N ARG A 163 -22.28 2.24 8.39
CA ARG A 163 -21.40 3.24 7.76
C ARG A 163 -20.00 3.26 8.37
N GLY A 164 -19.48 2.09 8.75
CA GLY A 164 -18.13 1.99 9.25
C GLY A 164 -17.11 2.14 8.11
N THR A 165 -15.95 2.72 8.40
CA THR A 165 -14.93 3.02 7.38
C THR A 165 -13.90 1.91 7.22
N LYS A 166 -13.79 1.00 8.19
CA LYS A 166 -12.80 -0.08 8.22
C LYS A 166 -13.49 -1.41 8.50
N TRP A 167 -13.24 -2.38 7.64
CA TRP A 167 -13.64 -3.76 7.82
C TRP A 167 -12.40 -4.64 7.89
N LYS A 168 -12.49 -5.72 8.66
CA LYS A 168 -11.45 -6.74 8.73
C LYS A 168 -12.09 -8.09 9.06
N ALA A 169 -11.55 -9.16 8.49
CA ALA A 169 -11.97 -10.51 8.79
C ALA A 169 -10.83 -11.50 8.54
N GLU A 170 -10.81 -12.59 9.30
CA GLU A 170 -9.99 -13.77 9.01
C GLU A 170 -10.91 -14.89 8.53
N TYR A 171 -10.54 -15.57 7.45
CA TYR A 171 -11.32 -16.67 6.88
C TYR A 171 -10.46 -17.54 5.96
N ARG A 172 -11.02 -18.68 5.54
CA ARG A 172 -10.37 -19.59 4.60
C ARG A 172 -10.81 -19.26 3.17
N TYR A 173 -9.85 -19.09 2.27
CA TYR A 173 -10.09 -18.80 0.86
C TYR A 173 -9.53 -19.91 -0.04
N LEU A 174 -10.33 -20.32 -1.02
CA LEU A 174 -10.06 -21.42 -1.93
C LEU A 174 -9.01 -21.01 -2.98
N CYS A 175 -8.00 -21.83 -3.16
CA CYS A 175 -6.98 -21.72 -4.20
C CYS A 175 -7.37 -22.54 -5.44
N GLN A 176 -6.71 -22.28 -6.56
CA GLN A 176 -6.95 -22.97 -7.83
C GLN A 176 -6.69 -24.49 -7.74
N ASP A 177 -5.75 -24.92 -6.89
CA ASP A 177 -5.43 -26.33 -6.65
C ASP A 177 -6.46 -27.06 -5.75
N GLY A 178 -7.49 -26.36 -5.28
CA GLY A 178 -8.53 -26.88 -4.41
C GLY A 178 -8.20 -26.83 -2.91
N SER A 179 -7.01 -26.39 -2.53
CA SER A 179 -6.64 -26.16 -1.13
C SER A 179 -7.25 -24.86 -0.59
N TYR A 180 -7.33 -24.75 0.73
CA TYR A 180 -7.72 -23.52 1.41
C TYR A 180 -6.50 -22.89 2.09
N LYS A 181 -6.37 -21.57 1.93
CA LYS A 181 -5.42 -20.75 2.69
C LYS A 181 -6.16 -19.91 3.71
N HIS A 182 -5.57 -19.71 4.88
CA HIS A 182 -6.04 -18.70 5.81
C HIS A 182 -5.63 -17.32 5.33
N VAL A 183 -6.60 -16.41 5.24
CA VAL A 183 -6.38 -15.03 4.84
C VAL A 183 -6.82 -14.08 5.94
N PHE A 184 -6.05 -13.02 6.14
CA PHE A 184 -6.48 -11.84 6.89
C PHE A 184 -6.83 -10.73 5.89
N ASP A 185 -8.12 -10.46 5.77
CA ASP A 185 -8.64 -9.46 4.86
C ASP A 185 -8.95 -8.16 5.60
N ARG A 186 -8.65 -7.04 4.96
CA ARG A 186 -8.89 -5.69 5.48
C ARG A 186 -9.31 -4.78 4.35
N GLY A 187 -10.40 -4.05 4.55
CA GLY A 187 -10.95 -3.14 3.55
C GLY A 187 -11.35 -1.80 4.13
N TYR A 188 -11.24 -0.77 3.30
CA TYR A 188 -11.64 0.60 3.57
C TYR A 188 -12.80 0.99 2.68
N LEU A 189 -13.90 1.38 3.32
CA LEU A 189 -15.12 1.79 2.64
C LEU A 189 -15.05 3.28 2.30
N ILE A 190 -15.24 3.60 1.03
CA ILE A 190 -15.26 4.94 0.47
C ILE A 190 -16.72 5.29 0.15
N PHE A 191 -17.13 6.47 0.59
CA PHE A 191 -18.48 6.98 0.41
C PHE A 191 -18.49 8.11 -0.62
N ASP A 192 -19.62 8.28 -1.31
CA ASP A 192 -19.88 9.45 -2.15
C ASP A 192 -20.19 10.71 -1.30
N ASP A 193 -20.32 11.86 -1.96
CA ASP A 193 -20.67 13.13 -1.30
C ASP A 193 -22.05 13.11 -0.60
N SER A 194 -22.92 12.16 -0.97
CA SER A 194 -24.23 11.94 -0.35
C SER A 194 -24.19 10.96 0.83
N GLY A 195 -23.01 10.39 1.14
CA GLY A 195 -22.80 9.43 2.21
C GLY A 195 -23.23 7.99 1.88
N ASN A 196 -23.42 7.66 0.60
CA ASN A 196 -23.68 6.28 0.16
C ASN A 196 -22.35 5.54 -0.08
N PRO A 197 -22.30 4.22 0.22
CA PRO A 197 -21.13 3.41 -0.05
C PRO A 197 -20.88 3.34 -1.57
N LEU A 198 -19.74 3.85 -2.02
CA LEU A 198 -19.37 3.91 -3.42
C LEU A 198 -18.45 2.76 -3.81
N ARG A 199 -17.39 2.56 -3.02
CA ARG A 199 -16.28 1.68 -3.37
C ARG A 199 -15.62 1.16 -2.11
N MET A 200 -15.01 -0.02 -2.18
CA MET A 200 -14.20 -0.56 -1.10
C MET A 200 -12.86 -1.04 -1.64
N LEU A 201 -11.78 -0.56 -1.04
CA LEU A 201 -10.42 -0.96 -1.39
C LEU A 201 -9.84 -1.75 -0.24
N GLY A 202 -9.17 -2.86 -0.54
CA GLY A 202 -8.64 -3.71 0.52
C GLY A 202 -7.48 -4.59 0.09
N ALA A 203 -7.01 -5.35 1.07
CA ALA A 203 -5.89 -6.25 0.94
C ALA A 203 -6.19 -7.55 1.70
N MET A 204 -6.04 -8.69 1.02
CA MET A 204 -6.01 -10.00 1.65
C MET A 204 -4.56 -10.43 1.86
N GLN A 205 -4.18 -10.69 3.10
CA GLN A 205 -2.87 -11.20 3.45
C GLN A 205 -2.91 -12.71 3.67
N ASP A 206 -2.00 -13.46 3.05
CA ASP A 206 -1.79 -14.87 3.38
C ASP A 206 -1.19 -14.99 4.80
N ILE A 207 -1.94 -15.60 5.72
CA ILE A 207 -1.54 -15.79 7.12
C ILE A 207 -1.31 -17.26 7.49
N ASP A 208 -1.21 -18.14 6.49
CA ASP A 208 -1.21 -19.59 6.71
C ASP A 208 0.00 -20.06 7.54
N VAL A 209 1.16 -19.41 7.36
CA VAL A 209 2.35 -19.64 8.19
C VAL A 209 2.10 -19.26 9.66
N ARG A 210 1.43 -18.12 9.89
CA ARG A 210 1.11 -17.65 11.24
C ARG A 210 0.16 -18.62 11.94
N VAL A 211 -0.91 -19.03 11.25
CA VAL A 211 -1.92 -19.96 11.79
C VAL A 211 -1.28 -21.32 12.10
N LYS A 212 -0.46 -21.86 11.19
CA LYS A 212 0.23 -23.14 11.42
C LYS A 212 1.15 -23.11 12.63
N HIS A 213 1.89 -22.01 12.85
CA HIS A 213 2.71 -21.87 14.04
C HIS A 213 1.87 -21.76 15.31
N GLU A 214 0.76 -21.04 15.28
CA GLU A 214 -0.17 -20.93 16.42
C GLU A 214 -0.77 -22.29 16.78
N GLU A 215 -1.25 -23.05 15.80
CA GLU A 215 -1.78 -24.41 15.99
C GLU A 215 -0.72 -25.36 16.56
N GLN A 216 0.52 -25.30 16.07
CA GLN A 216 1.63 -26.09 16.61
C GLN A 216 1.91 -25.76 18.07
N LEU A 217 1.92 -24.47 18.42
CA LEU A 217 2.11 -24.03 19.81
C LEU A 217 0.97 -24.50 20.71
N ILE A 218 -0.27 -24.44 20.24
CA ILE A 218 -1.44 -24.94 20.98
C ILE A 218 -1.31 -26.44 21.21
N ALA A 219 -1.04 -27.22 20.17
CA ALA A 219 -0.87 -28.67 20.26
C ALA A 219 0.27 -29.08 21.22
N GLN A 220 1.40 -28.36 21.17
CA GLN A 220 2.50 -28.56 22.12
C GLN A 220 2.09 -28.24 23.56
N ASN A 221 1.36 -27.15 23.79
CA ASN A 221 0.86 -26.79 25.12
C ASN A 221 -0.14 -27.81 25.65
N GLU A 222 -1.04 -28.34 24.83
CA GLU A 222 -1.98 -29.38 25.21
C GLU A 222 -1.24 -30.67 25.62
N LYS A 223 -0.26 -31.09 24.83
CA LYS A 223 0.58 -32.24 25.16
C LYS A 223 1.35 -32.05 26.47
N LEU A 224 1.91 -30.86 26.70
CA LEU A 224 2.59 -30.54 27.96
C LEU A 224 1.62 -30.58 29.16
N ARG A 225 0.38 -30.10 28.99
CA ARG A 225 -0.65 -30.16 30.03
C ARG A 225 -1.05 -31.59 30.36
N GLU A 226 -1.18 -32.45 29.36
CA GLU A 226 -1.48 -33.87 29.53
C GLU A 226 -0.36 -34.57 30.33
N ILE A 227 0.90 -34.36 29.96
CA ILE A 227 2.06 -34.90 30.69
C ILE A 227 2.09 -34.38 32.13
N ALA A 228 1.91 -33.07 32.33
CA ALA A 228 1.90 -32.47 33.67
C ALA A 228 0.76 -33.04 34.54
N TRP A 229 -0.41 -33.30 33.95
CA TRP A 229 -1.53 -33.92 34.64
C TRP A 229 -1.22 -35.37 35.04
N HIS A 230 -0.66 -36.17 34.12
CA HIS A 230 -0.26 -37.56 34.40
C HIS A 230 0.80 -37.61 35.52
N ASN A 231 1.86 -36.80 35.42
CA ASN A 231 2.93 -36.72 36.40
C ASN A 231 2.41 -36.31 37.78
N SER A 232 1.48 -35.35 37.83
CA SER A 232 0.82 -34.95 39.07
C SER A 232 0.03 -36.10 39.70
N HIS A 233 -0.63 -36.93 38.88
CA HIS A 233 -1.39 -38.09 39.38
C HIS A 233 -0.46 -39.16 39.96
N GLU A 234 0.63 -39.48 39.29
CA GLU A 234 1.62 -40.47 39.76
C GLU A 234 2.30 -40.05 41.06
N VAL A 235 2.63 -38.76 41.23
CA VAL A 235 3.22 -38.23 42.48
C VAL A 235 2.18 -38.16 43.60
N ARG A 236 0.95 -37.78 43.28
CA ARG A 236 -0.10 -37.58 44.29
C ARG A 236 -0.50 -38.89 44.97
N ARG A 237 -0.54 -40.01 44.25
CA ARG A 237 -0.95 -41.31 44.79
C ARG A 237 -0.12 -41.74 46.02
N PRO A 238 1.21 -41.92 45.94
CA PRO A 238 2.02 -42.29 47.10
C PRO A 238 2.07 -41.17 48.15
N LEU A 239 2.03 -39.90 47.75
CA LEU A 239 1.95 -38.78 48.68
C LEU A 239 0.68 -38.82 49.56
N SER A 240 -0.48 -39.12 48.96
CA SER A 240 -1.73 -39.29 49.70
C SER A 240 -1.67 -40.46 50.68
N ASN A 241 -1.02 -41.56 50.31
CA ASN A 241 -0.77 -42.68 51.22
C ASN A 241 0.09 -42.25 52.41
N LEU A 242 1.22 -41.57 52.15
CA LEU A 242 2.11 -41.05 53.20
C LEU A 242 1.36 -40.12 54.16
N ILE A 243 0.58 -39.18 53.64
CA ILE A 243 -0.23 -38.26 54.46
C ILE A 243 -1.26 -39.02 55.31
N GLY A 244 -1.91 -40.05 54.74
CA GLY A 244 -2.88 -40.88 55.46
C GLY A 244 -2.27 -41.76 56.55
N LEU A 245 -1.02 -42.18 56.40
CA LEU A 245 -0.30 -43.00 57.39
C LEU A 245 0.20 -42.20 58.60
N ILE A 246 0.47 -40.89 58.44
CA ILE A 246 1.01 -40.04 59.52
C ILE A 246 0.12 -40.02 60.78
N PRO A 247 -1.21 -39.82 60.71
CA PRO A 247 -2.09 -39.91 61.87
C PRO A 247 -2.10 -41.30 62.52
N LEU A 248 -2.14 -42.36 61.71
CA LEU A 248 -2.18 -43.74 62.19
C LEU A 248 -0.92 -44.10 62.98
N LEU A 249 0.24 -43.61 62.54
CA LEU A 249 1.49 -43.77 63.28
C LEU A 249 1.47 -43.08 64.64
N LYS A 250 0.88 -41.88 64.72
CA LYS A 250 0.73 -41.16 65.99
C LYS A 250 -0.20 -41.89 66.95
N ASP A 251 -1.25 -42.51 66.44
CA ASP A 251 -2.23 -43.24 67.26
C ASP A 251 -1.74 -44.64 67.68
N SER A 252 -0.77 -45.21 66.97
CA SER A 252 -0.21 -46.55 67.25
C SER A 252 0.96 -46.54 68.23
N ILE A 253 1.26 -45.40 68.85
CA ILE A 253 2.35 -45.27 69.83
C ILE A 253 2.08 -46.17 71.03
N GLY A 254 2.86 -47.25 71.15
CA GLY A 254 2.73 -48.26 72.21
C GLY A 254 2.35 -49.66 71.73
N ASP A 255 1.89 -49.81 70.47
CA ASP A 255 1.67 -51.09 69.80
C ASP A 255 2.79 -51.33 68.78
N GLN A 256 3.76 -52.14 69.17
CA GLN A 256 4.98 -52.37 68.38
C GLN A 256 4.70 -53.15 67.08
N GLU A 257 3.68 -54.00 67.06
CA GLU A 257 3.29 -54.77 65.87
C GLU A 257 2.60 -53.86 64.85
N ALA A 258 1.65 -53.03 65.30
CA ALA A 258 0.98 -52.04 64.45
C ALA A 258 1.96 -50.98 63.91
N LEU A 259 2.87 -50.47 64.75
CA LEU A 259 3.93 -49.54 64.33
C LEU A 259 4.81 -50.13 63.23
N THR A 260 5.25 -51.38 63.38
CA THR A 260 6.12 -52.03 62.39
C THR A 260 5.42 -52.18 61.04
N GLY A 261 4.13 -52.56 61.05
CA GLY A 261 3.33 -52.65 59.82
C GLY A 261 3.17 -51.29 59.12
N LEU A 262 2.84 -50.24 59.88
CA LEU A 262 2.66 -48.89 59.35
C LEU A 262 3.96 -48.29 58.80
N VAL A 263 5.10 -48.52 59.46
CA VAL A 263 6.42 -48.10 58.97
C VAL A 263 6.76 -48.76 57.64
N ASN A 264 6.50 -50.07 57.50
CA ASN A 264 6.72 -50.78 56.23
C ASN A 264 5.85 -50.20 55.08
N PHE A 265 4.58 -49.88 55.34
CA PHE A 265 3.73 -49.20 54.33
C PHE A 265 4.25 -47.80 53.96
N LEU A 266 4.89 -47.12 54.92
CA LEU A 266 5.48 -45.81 54.71
C LEU A 266 6.74 -45.90 53.85
N GLU A 267 7.60 -46.90 54.09
CA GLU A 267 8.77 -47.21 53.25
C GLU A 267 8.36 -47.57 51.81
N ILE A 268 7.33 -48.40 51.65
CA ILE A 268 6.78 -48.73 50.32
C ILE A 268 6.29 -47.45 49.62
N SER A 269 5.47 -46.64 50.29
CA SER A 269 4.93 -45.41 49.69
C SER A 269 6.02 -44.38 49.38
N ALA A 270 7.06 -44.28 50.21
CA ALA A 270 8.22 -43.42 49.94
C ALA A 270 9.02 -43.92 48.73
N GLY A 271 9.22 -45.23 48.60
CA GLY A 271 9.85 -45.83 47.42
C GLY A 271 9.02 -45.67 46.14
N GLU A 272 7.69 -45.77 46.23
CA GLU A 272 6.79 -45.47 45.11
C GLU A 272 6.90 -44.00 44.66
N LEU A 273 6.98 -43.07 45.60
CA LEU A 273 7.16 -41.64 45.32
C LEU A 273 8.51 -41.36 44.66
N ASP A 274 9.60 -41.94 45.18
CA ASP A 274 10.94 -41.77 44.60
C ASP A 274 10.98 -42.31 43.16
N ASN A 275 10.40 -43.49 42.93
CA ASN A 275 10.26 -44.05 41.58
C ASN A 275 9.42 -43.18 40.64
N ALA A 276 8.34 -42.57 41.13
CA ALA A 276 7.53 -41.64 40.34
C ALA A 276 8.35 -40.41 39.93
N VAL A 277 9.13 -39.84 40.86
CA VAL A 277 10.02 -38.69 40.56
C VAL A 277 11.11 -39.06 39.56
N LEU A 278 11.75 -40.23 39.71
CA LEU A 278 12.77 -40.72 38.77
C LEU A 278 12.20 -40.89 37.35
N LYS A 279 11.03 -41.52 37.22
CA LYS A 279 10.35 -41.67 35.92
C LYS A 279 10.03 -40.33 35.26
N ILE A 280 9.61 -39.33 36.03
CA ILE A 280 9.32 -37.99 35.50
C ILE A 280 10.61 -37.35 34.98
N ASN A 281 11.71 -37.48 35.70
CA ASN A 281 12.98 -36.87 35.33
C ASN A 281 13.63 -37.53 34.10
N ASP A 282 13.38 -38.83 33.88
CA ASP A 282 13.83 -39.55 32.68
C ASP A 282 13.01 -39.20 31.42
N GLN A 283 11.85 -38.55 31.57
CA GLN A 283 10.95 -38.16 30.47
C GLN A 283 11.14 -36.70 29.99
N ILE A 284 11.96 -35.91 30.70
CA ILE A 284 12.26 -34.50 30.42
C ILE A 284 13.59 -34.38 29.68
#